data_AF-A0A1E4GH40-F1
#
_entry.id   AF-A0A1E4GH40-F1
#
_cell.length_a   1.000
_cell.length_b   1.000
_cell.length_c   1.000
_cell.angle_alpha   90.00
_cell.angle_beta   90.00
_cell.angle_gamma   90.00
#
_symmetry.space_group_name_H-M   'P 1'
#
loop_
_entity.id
_entity.type
_entity.pdbx_description
1 polymer ?
#
loop_
_entity_poly.entity_id
_entity_poly.type
_entity_poly.pdbx_seq_one_letter_code
_entity_poly.pdbx_strand_id
1 'polypeptide(L)'
;MDILLRLVGAFYLLAGMIAMRAVVMDRMMDQMLSAISMTPQPAREAQRRWLWGISALAIGMGGAALMVLSLWAVPLFLVGLLTQIVYLVWARKAFPPEDADEAKGRRQTINAAIVYGAASLGVFLAAWTGLLHPWRDLWALVVPASGLLILLTMGRHLLWRAGTPAGFSGFDTDEPPEDEPVPVPPLHRVRLEPGWGRYALVDADSGEDRVPDHYLPVDLADRIHRWDYSFGAHDETRTIYAMFEDAAHEAAHRREGEAIVAELKTIFGTDNASGPVYPAEVVHVGPDTDAGAP
;
A
#
# COMPACT_ATOMS: atom_id res chain seq x y z
N MET A 1 12.30 40.31 19.25
CA MET A 1 13.19 39.37 18.53
C MET A 1 12.73 37.93 18.75
N ASP A 2 12.33 37.61 19.97
CA ASP A 2 11.92 36.27 20.43
C ASP A 2 10.74 35.70 19.66
N ILE A 3 9.68 36.48 19.45
CA ILE A 3 8.49 36.05 18.69
C ILE A 3 8.86 35.66 17.25
N LEU A 4 9.75 36.42 16.60
CA LEU A 4 10.19 36.13 15.25
C LEU A 4 10.94 34.80 15.18
N LEU A 5 11.87 34.55 16.12
CA LEU A 5 12.59 33.27 16.19
C LEU A 5 11.64 32.10 16.44
N ARG A 6 10.60 32.29 17.27
CA ARG A 6 9.59 31.26 17.50
C ARG A 6 8.74 30.97 16.27
N LEU A 7 8.37 32.00 15.51
CA LEU A 7 7.66 31.83 14.23
C LEU A 7 8.51 31.10 13.20
N VAL A 8 9.80 31.44 13.12
CA VAL A 8 10.78 30.71 12.29
C VAL A 8 10.88 29.25 12.75
N GLY A 9 10.92 29.02 14.06
CA GLY A 9 10.90 27.67 14.65
C GLY A 9 9.65 26.89 14.25
N ALA A 10 8.47 27.48 14.38
CA ALA A 10 7.20 26.87 13.97
C ALA A 10 7.16 26.54 12.47
N PHE A 11 7.69 27.43 11.63
CA PHE A 11 7.82 27.18 10.19
C PHE A 11 8.68 25.96 9.90
N TYR A 12 9.86 25.84 10.52
CA TYR A 12 10.74 24.69 10.30
C TYR A 12 10.23 23.39 10.92
N LEU A 13 9.50 23.47 12.03
CA LEU A 13 8.78 22.33 12.60
C LEU A 13 7.76 21.79 11.60
N LEU A 14 6.95 22.66 11.01
CA LEU A 14 5.96 22.28 10.00
C LEU A 14 6.64 21.74 8.74
N ALA A 15 7.70 22.38 8.26
CA ALA A 15 8.46 21.92 7.10
C ALA A 15 9.05 20.52 7.32
N GLY A 16 9.61 20.25 8.50
CA GLY A 16 10.10 18.92 8.87
C GLY A 16 8.99 17.87 8.92
N MET A 17 7.80 18.22 9.44
CA MET A 17 6.64 17.33 9.47
C MET A 17 6.13 16.99 8.07
N ILE A 18 6.04 17.98 7.18
CA ILE A 18 5.65 17.78 5.78
C ILE A 18 6.67 16.91 5.04
N ALA A 19 7.96 17.19 5.21
CA ALA A 19 9.03 16.39 4.62
C ALA A 19 9.01 14.94 5.13
N MET A 20 8.76 14.75 6.43
CA MET A 20 8.61 13.41 7.02
C MET A 20 7.42 12.67 6.42
N ARG A 21 6.26 13.34 6.27
CA ARG A 21 5.09 12.75 5.60
C ARG A 21 5.42 12.32 4.16
N ALA A 22 6.16 13.14 3.42
CA ALA A 22 6.59 12.78 2.06
C ALA A 22 7.47 11.52 2.05
N VAL A 23 8.44 11.40 2.98
CA VAL A 23 9.28 10.18 3.12
C VAL A 23 8.45 8.93 3.43
N VAL A 24 7.41 9.06 4.25
CA VAL A 24 6.50 7.95 4.58
C VAL A 24 5.66 7.55 3.37
N MET A 25 5.10 8.51 2.62
CA MET A 25 4.30 8.24 1.42
C MET A 25 5.14 7.62 0.29
N ASP A 26 6.36 8.11 0.09
CA ASP A 26 7.32 7.55 -0.87
C ASP A 26 7.59 6.07 -0.57
N ARG A 27 7.79 5.73 0.71
CA ARG A 27 7.93 4.33 1.14
C ARG A 27 6.69 3.49 0.84
N MET A 28 5.48 4.01 1.10
CA MET A 28 4.25 3.26 0.84
C MET A 28 4.08 2.98 -0.66
N MET A 29 4.35 3.98 -1.51
CA MET A 29 4.30 3.83 -2.96
C MET A 29 5.33 2.82 -3.46
N ASP A 30 6.57 2.88 -2.98
CA ASP A 30 7.60 1.91 -3.35
C ASP A 30 7.30 0.49 -2.83
N GLN A 31 6.61 0.37 -1.69
CA GLN A 31 6.12 -0.91 -1.18
C GLN A 31 5.02 -1.48 -2.08
N MET A 32 4.05 -0.66 -2.48
CA MET A 32 3.01 -1.05 -3.43
C MET A 32 3.59 -1.47 -4.78
N LEU A 33 4.53 -0.68 -5.32
CA LEU A 33 5.22 -1.02 -6.56
C LEU A 33 5.99 -2.33 -6.43
N SER A 34 6.75 -2.52 -5.34
CA SER A 34 7.48 -3.78 -5.12
C SER A 34 6.58 -5.00 -4.93
N ALA A 35 5.38 -4.82 -4.37
CA ALA A 35 4.40 -5.88 -4.22
C ALA A 35 3.80 -6.30 -5.57
N ILE A 36 3.59 -5.33 -6.47
CA ILE A 36 3.11 -5.59 -7.84
C ILE A 36 4.23 -6.19 -8.70
N SER A 37 5.46 -5.67 -8.59
CA SER A 37 6.57 -6.07 -9.46
C SER A 37 7.34 -7.32 -9.00
N MET A 38 7.06 -7.83 -7.78
CA MET A 38 7.80 -8.90 -7.12
C MET A 38 9.34 -8.72 -7.12
N THR A 39 9.81 -7.48 -7.24
CA THR A 39 11.24 -7.17 -7.23
C THR A 39 11.64 -6.57 -5.88
N PRO A 40 12.66 -7.12 -5.20
CA PRO A 40 13.13 -6.58 -3.94
C PRO A 40 13.71 -5.16 -4.12
N GLN A 41 13.35 -4.24 -3.21
CA GLN A 41 13.89 -2.88 -3.22
C GLN A 41 15.42 -2.90 -3.08
N PRO A 42 16.18 -2.19 -3.93
CA PRO A 42 17.62 -2.12 -3.84
C PRO A 42 18.06 -1.40 -2.55
N ALA A 43 19.02 -1.98 -1.82
CA ALA A 43 19.49 -1.49 -0.52
C ALA A 43 19.98 -0.01 -0.53
N ARG A 44 20.38 0.51 -1.69
CA ARG A 44 20.81 1.91 -1.87
C ARG A 44 19.64 2.90 -1.73
N GLU A 45 18.44 2.53 -2.17
CA GLU A 45 17.24 3.37 -2.01
C GLU A 45 16.81 3.44 -0.55
N ALA A 46 16.89 2.33 0.18
CA ALA A 46 16.63 2.28 1.61
C ALA A 46 17.59 3.20 2.41
N GLN A 47 18.88 3.19 2.07
CA GLN A 47 19.87 4.08 2.69
C GLN A 47 19.60 5.56 2.38
N ARG A 48 19.28 5.87 1.11
CA ARG A 48 18.91 7.23 0.70
C ARG A 48 17.69 7.71 1.47
N ARG A 49 16.65 6.88 1.58
CA ARG A 49 15.42 7.19 2.34
C ARG A 49 15.70 7.43 3.82
N TRP A 50 16.59 6.65 4.42
CA TRP A 50 17.03 6.84 5.82
C TRP A 50 17.73 8.20 6.02
N LEU A 51 18.62 8.58 5.10
CA LEU A 51 19.30 9.87 5.13
C LEU A 51 18.32 11.04 4.98
N TRP A 52 17.32 10.93 4.08
CA TRP A 52 16.26 11.93 3.93
C TRP A 52 15.38 12.01 5.19
N GLY A 53 15.02 10.88 5.79
CA GLY A 53 14.26 10.82 7.04
C GLY A 53 14.98 11.47 8.22
N ILE A 54 16.27 11.17 8.42
CA ILE A 54 17.10 11.84 9.44
C ILE A 54 17.14 13.35 9.19
N SER A 55 17.32 13.76 7.93
CA SER A 55 17.43 15.17 7.58
C SER A 55 16.13 15.92 7.83
N ALA A 56 14.98 15.34 7.45
CA ALA A 56 13.65 15.89 7.73
C ALA A 56 13.40 16.00 9.24
N LEU A 57 13.81 14.99 10.01
CA LEU A 57 13.70 15.01 11.47
C LEU A 57 14.59 16.09 12.08
N ALA A 58 15.84 16.21 11.64
CA ALA A 58 16.76 17.24 12.15
C ALA A 58 16.21 18.65 11.92
N ILE A 59 15.61 18.91 10.75
CA ILE A 59 14.95 20.19 10.43
C ILE A 59 13.75 20.43 11.35
N GLY A 60 12.86 19.44 11.50
CA GLY A 60 11.67 19.55 12.36
C GLY A 60 12.03 19.76 13.83
N MET A 61 13.00 18.99 14.33
CA MET A 61 13.52 19.09 15.69
C MET A 61 14.25 20.41 15.91
N GLY A 62 14.99 20.91 14.92
CA GLY A 62 15.61 22.23 14.96
C GLY A 62 14.56 23.33 15.10
N GLY A 63 13.47 23.23 14.34
CA GLY A 63 12.31 24.11 14.45
C GLY A 63 11.65 24.07 15.83
N ALA A 64 11.38 22.88 16.36
CA ALA A 64 10.86 22.70 17.72
C ALA A 64 11.79 23.30 18.78
N ALA A 65 13.10 23.05 18.67
CA ALA A 65 14.11 23.61 19.57
C ALA A 65 14.11 25.13 19.55
N LEU A 66 14.02 25.73 18.36
CA LEU A 66 13.99 27.18 18.22
C LEU A 66 12.67 27.80 18.72
N MET A 67 11.55 27.09 18.58
CA MET A 67 10.25 27.52 19.09
C MET A 67 10.21 27.64 20.62
N VAL A 68 10.99 26.81 21.32
CA VAL A 68 11.21 26.91 22.78
C VAL A 68 12.48 27.67 23.14
N LEU A 69 13.15 28.29 22.16
CA LEU A 69 14.41 29.01 22.32
C LEU A 69 15.48 28.18 23.04
N SER A 70 15.67 26.92 22.64
CA SER A 70 16.65 26.00 23.24
C SER A 70 18.01 26.06 22.51
N LEU A 71 19.12 25.91 23.24
CA LEU A 71 20.47 25.81 22.64
C LEU A 71 20.62 24.62 21.68
N TRP A 72 19.76 23.60 21.78
CA TRP A 72 19.70 22.48 20.82
C TRP A 72 19.39 22.94 19.39
N ALA A 73 18.80 24.12 19.20
CA ALA A 73 18.59 24.70 17.88
C ALA A 73 19.93 24.87 17.12
N VAL A 74 21.02 25.21 17.81
CA VAL A 74 22.33 25.47 17.21
C VAL A 74 22.88 24.24 16.46
N PRO A 75 23.11 23.07 17.09
CA PRO A 75 23.62 21.90 16.39
C PRO A 75 22.64 21.37 15.34
N LEU A 76 21.32 21.43 15.57
CA LEU A 76 20.32 20.93 14.64
C LEU A 76 20.25 21.77 13.36
N PHE A 77 20.27 23.10 13.49
CA PHE A 77 20.36 23.98 12.32
C PHE A 77 21.69 23.82 11.59
N LEU A 78 22.81 23.67 12.32
CA LEU A 78 24.12 23.44 11.73
C LEU A 78 24.15 22.16 10.89
N VAL A 79 23.60 21.06 11.38
CA VAL A 79 23.51 19.81 10.61
C VAL A 79 22.69 20.01 9.33
N GLY A 80 21.52 20.65 9.41
CA GLY A 80 20.70 20.93 8.23
C GLY A 80 21.43 21.81 7.21
N LEU A 81 22.16 22.83 7.68
CA LEU A 81 22.94 23.73 6.83
C LEU A 81 24.06 22.98 6.10
N LEU A 82 24.81 22.13 6.81
CA LEU A 82 25.86 21.30 6.23
C LEU A 82 25.30 20.34 5.18
N THR A 83 24.19 19.65 5.49
CA THR A 83 23.51 18.76 4.55
C THR A 83 23.10 19.50 3.27
N GLN A 84 22.58 20.71 3.40
CA GLN A 84 22.12 21.50 2.26
C GLN A 84 23.30 21.99 1.39
N ILE A 85 24.42 22.38 2.00
CA ILE A 85 25.66 22.74 1.29
C ILE A 85 26.21 21.51 0.54
N VAL A 86 26.35 20.38 1.23
CA VAL A 86 26.84 19.13 0.64
C VAL A 86 25.96 18.71 -0.53
N TYR A 87 24.64 18.76 -0.36
CA TYR A 87 23.68 18.45 -1.42
C TYR A 87 23.85 19.36 -2.63
N LEU A 88 23.96 20.68 -2.45
CA LEU A 88 24.12 21.63 -3.56
C LEU A 88 25.45 21.42 -4.31
N VAL A 89 26.54 21.16 -3.59
CA VAL A 89 27.85 20.88 -4.19
C VAL A 89 27.82 19.58 -5.00
N TRP A 90 27.19 18.54 -4.46
CA TRP A 90 27.05 17.26 -5.14
C TRP A 90 26.11 17.35 -6.35
N ALA A 91 24.94 17.97 -6.17
CA ALA A 91 23.93 18.12 -7.22
C ALA A 91 24.46 18.92 -8.42
N ARG A 92 25.33 19.91 -8.18
CA ARG A 92 26.02 20.64 -9.26
C ARG A 92 26.86 19.75 -10.16
N LYS A 93 27.45 18.67 -9.62
CA LYS A 93 28.29 17.74 -10.38
C LYS A 93 27.53 16.55 -10.95
N ALA A 94 26.55 16.04 -10.20
CA ALA A 94 25.83 14.81 -10.55
C ALA A 94 24.65 15.04 -11.50
N PHE A 95 23.99 16.21 -11.45
CA PHE A 95 22.77 16.51 -12.21
C PHE A 95 22.80 17.95 -12.76
N PRO A 96 23.57 18.18 -13.84
CA PRO A 96 23.47 19.44 -14.58
C PRO A 96 22.04 19.58 -15.14
N PRO A 97 21.39 20.75 -15.02
CA PRO A 97 20.02 20.93 -15.50
C PRO A 97 19.96 20.82 -17.03
N GLU A 98 19.09 19.95 -17.53
CA GLU A 98 18.95 19.66 -18.96
C GLU A 98 17.82 20.49 -19.60
N ASP A 99 16.83 20.90 -18.81
CA ASP A 99 15.69 21.69 -19.27
C ASP A 99 15.39 22.95 -18.41
N ALA A 100 14.42 23.75 -18.86
CA ALA A 100 14.03 24.99 -18.20
C ALA A 100 13.32 24.78 -16.85
N ASP A 101 12.61 23.67 -16.69
CA ASP A 101 11.86 23.35 -15.48
C ASP A 101 12.79 22.84 -14.36
N GLU A 102 13.80 22.05 -14.70
CA GLU A 102 14.90 21.67 -13.82
C GLU A 102 15.73 22.88 -13.39
N ALA A 103 15.99 23.82 -14.30
CA ALA A 103 16.65 25.08 -13.96
C ALA A 103 15.82 25.89 -12.95
N LYS A 104 14.49 25.91 -13.08
CA LYS A 104 13.57 26.55 -12.13
C LYS A 104 13.57 25.84 -10.78
N GLY A 105 13.51 24.50 -10.76
CA GLY A 105 13.61 23.68 -9.55
C GLY A 105 14.94 23.89 -8.81
N ARG A 106 16.04 24.02 -9.56
CA ARG A 106 17.37 24.34 -9.00
C ARG A 106 17.40 25.70 -8.33
N ARG A 107 16.80 26.73 -8.95
CA ARG A 107 16.68 28.08 -8.35
C ARG A 107 15.84 28.05 -7.07
N GLN A 108 14.74 27.30 -7.05
CA GLN A 108 13.94 27.14 -5.83
C GLN A 108 14.73 26.49 -4.69
N THR A 109 15.50 25.46 -5.02
CA THR A 109 16.38 24.78 -4.05
C THR A 109 17.46 25.71 -3.49
N ILE A 110 18.09 26.52 -4.35
CA ILE A 110 19.09 27.53 -3.94
C ILE A 110 18.44 28.58 -3.05
N ASN A 111 17.27 29.11 -3.43
CA ASN A 111 16.56 30.10 -2.63
C ASN A 111 16.18 29.54 -1.25
N ALA A 112 15.72 28.29 -1.18
CA ALA A 112 15.46 27.61 0.08
C ALA A 112 16.72 27.49 0.95
N ALA A 113 17.87 27.23 0.35
CA ALA A 113 19.16 27.18 1.06
C ALA A 113 19.59 28.55 1.60
N ILE A 114 19.36 29.62 0.84
CA ILE A 114 19.63 30.99 1.30
C ILE A 114 18.73 31.33 2.48
N VAL A 115 17.43 31.04 2.40
CA VAL A 115 16.48 31.27 3.52
C VAL A 115 16.89 30.46 4.75
N TYR A 116 17.26 29.19 4.58
CA TYR A 116 17.75 28.34 5.66
C TYR A 116 19.06 28.86 6.27
N GLY A 117 19.98 29.35 5.44
CA GLY A 117 21.22 29.99 5.89
C GLY A 117 20.97 31.25 6.71
N ALA A 118 20.04 32.11 6.27
CA ALA A 118 19.65 33.31 7.01
C ALA A 118 19.01 32.95 8.37
N ALA A 119 18.13 31.95 8.40
CA ALA A 119 17.54 31.44 9.64
C ALA A 119 18.62 30.89 10.59
N SER A 120 19.55 30.07 10.07
CA SER A 120 20.67 29.50 10.83
C SER A 120 21.55 30.61 11.44
N LEU A 121 21.85 31.65 10.67
CA LEU A 121 22.56 32.82 11.18
C LEU A 121 21.81 33.50 12.32
N GLY A 122 20.48 33.63 12.19
CA GLY A 122 19.61 34.11 13.27
C GLY A 122 19.70 33.26 14.54
N VAL A 123 19.77 31.93 14.41
CA VAL A 123 19.96 31.01 15.55
C VAL A 123 21.33 31.21 16.20
N PHE A 124 22.40 31.33 15.41
CA PHE A 124 23.75 31.58 15.95
C PHE A 124 23.85 32.93 16.66
N LEU A 125 23.22 33.97 16.11
CA LEU A 125 23.15 35.28 16.75
C LEU A 125 22.36 35.22 18.06
N ALA A 126 21.23 34.50 18.09
CA ALA A 126 20.44 34.30 19.31
C ALA A 126 21.23 33.52 20.38
N ALA A 127 22.06 32.56 19.97
CA ALA A 127 22.96 31.86 20.88
C ALA A 127 24.04 32.82 21.43
N TRP A 128 24.64 33.62 20.55
CA TRP A 128 25.69 34.58 20.92
C TRP A 128 25.21 35.66 21.88
N THR A 129 23.98 36.15 21.70
CA THR A 129 23.37 37.15 22.60
C THR A 129 22.82 36.55 23.89
N GLY A 130 22.92 35.23 24.10
CA GLY A 130 22.44 34.55 25.29
C GLY A 130 20.91 34.42 25.38
N LEU A 131 20.20 34.58 24.25
CA LEU A 131 18.73 34.50 24.20
C LEU A 131 18.19 33.07 24.32
N LEU A 132 19.04 32.08 24.01
CA LEU A 132 18.67 30.67 24.02
C LEU A 132 18.93 30.04 25.39
N HIS A 133 17.97 29.22 25.85
CA HIS A 133 18.00 28.50 27.10
C HIS A 133 19.08 27.42 27.11
N PRO A 134 19.77 27.22 28.24
CA PRO A 134 20.82 26.22 28.37
C PRO A 134 20.29 24.79 28.18
N TRP A 135 21.18 23.88 27.79
CA TRP A 135 20.91 22.45 27.57
C TRP A 135 20.25 21.72 28.75
N ARG A 136 20.47 22.21 29.97
CA ARG A 136 20.01 21.60 31.23
C ARG A 136 18.64 22.10 31.69
N ASP A 137 18.04 23.05 30.98
CA ASP A 137 16.67 23.44 31.24
C ASP A 137 15.75 22.24 30.99
N LEU A 138 14.78 22.01 31.88
CA LEU A 138 13.82 20.90 31.77
C LEU A 138 13.09 20.95 30.42
N TRP A 139 12.75 22.15 29.94
CA TRP A 139 12.13 22.34 28.63
C TRP A 139 13.09 22.07 27.46
N ALA A 140 14.38 22.33 27.65
CA ALA A 140 15.39 22.02 26.64
C ALA A 140 15.63 20.51 26.48
N LEU A 141 15.33 19.69 27.49
CA LEU A 141 15.43 18.23 27.44
C LEU A 141 14.26 17.56 26.72
N VAL A 142 13.10 18.21 26.64
CA VAL A 142 11.93 17.70 25.90
C VAL A 142 12.26 17.51 24.41
N VAL A 143 13.07 18.42 23.85
CA VAL A 143 13.48 18.38 22.44
C VAL A 143 14.30 17.12 22.12
N PRO A 144 15.49 16.86 22.70
CA PRO A 144 16.24 15.65 22.39
C PRO A 144 15.48 14.37 22.78
N ALA A 145 14.67 14.38 23.85
CA ALA A 145 13.86 13.22 24.25
C ALA A 145 12.79 12.87 23.20
N SER A 146 12.05 13.87 22.71
CA SER A 146 11.06 13.67 21.64
C SER A 146 11.72 13.29 20.31
N GLY A 147 12.85 13.91 19.97
CA GLY A 147 13.64 13.53 18.80
C GLY A 147 14.13 12.08 18.86
N LEU A 148 14.59 11.63 20.03
CA LEU A 148 15.01 10.24 20.24
C LEU A 148 13.83 9.26 20.13
N LEU A 149 12.69 9.60 20.74
CA LEU A 149 11.49 8.79 20.64
C LEU A 149 11.03 8.65 19.18
N ILE A 150 11.02 9.75 18.42
CA ILE A 150 10.67 9.75 17.00
C ILE A 150 11.71 8.96 16.19
N LEU A 151 13.01 9.07 16.48
CA LEU A 151 14.05 8.25 15.84
C LEU A 151 13.87 6.77 16.12
N LEU A 152 13.51 6.40 17.35
CA LEU A 152 13.31 5.01 17.74
C LEU A 152 12.04 4.44 17.08
N THR A 153 10.94 5.20 17.07
CA THR A 153 9.72 4.76 16.40
C THR A 153 9.91 4.71 14.88
N MET A 154 10.53 5.72 14.28
CA MET A 154 10.86 5.74 12.85
C MET A 154 11.84 4.63 12.50
N GLY A 155 12.89 4.44 13.30
CA GLY A 155 13.87 3.36 13.14
C GLY A 155 13.18 2.01 13.21
N ARG A 156 12.30 1.79 14.19
CA ARG A 156 11.44 0.60 14.25
C ARG A 156 10.61 0.46 12.98
N HIS A 157 9.88 1.49 12.54
CA HIS A 157 9.03 1.41 11.34
C HIS A 157 9.82 1.26 10.03
N LEU A 158 11.04 1.79 9.95
CA LEU A 158 11.87 1.73 8.76
C LEU A 158 12.66 0.42 8.67
N LEU A 159 13.20 -0.04 9.80
CA LEU A 159 13.93 -1.31 9.95
C LEU A 159 12.99 -2.51 10.09
N TRP A 160 11.72 -2.28 10.43
CA TRP A 160 10.66 -3.21 10.15
C TRP A 160 10.59 -3.32 8.63
N ARG A 161 11.42 -4.22 8.09
CA ARG A 161 11.09 -4.95 6.89
C ARG A 161 9.73 -5.54 7.23
N ALA A 162 8.68 -5.12 6.52
CA ALA A 162 7.60 -6.08 6.33
C ALA A 162 8.34 -7.37 6.01
N GLY A 163 8.22 -8.39 6.88
CA GLY A 163 8.74 -9.70 6.54
C GLY A 163 8.33 -9.90 5.09
N THR A 164 9.24 -10.37 4.23
CA THR A 164 8.87 -10.78 2.88
C THR A 164 7.49 -11.37 3.04
N PRO A 165 6.43 -10.77 2.48
CA PRO A 165 5.16 -11.44 2.54
C PRO A 165 5.52 -12.78 1.89
N ALA A 166 5.41 -13.86 2.65
CA ALA A 166 5.74 -15.17 2.17
C ALA A 166 4.72 -15.44 1.06
N GLY A 167 5.04 -15.01 -0.18
CA GLY A 167 4.01 -14.64 -1.16
C GLY A 167 3.13 -13.48 -0.64
N PHE A 168 2.35 -12.78 -1.44
CA PHE A 168 1.11 -13.35 -1.96
C PHE A 168 0.81 -14.79 -1.51
N SER A 169 0.78 -15.04 -0.19
CA SER A 169 -0.16 -15.98 0.38
C SER A 169 -1.43 -15.16 0.58
N GLY A 170 -2.50 -15.56 -0.10
CA GLY A 170 -3.81 -14.94 0.08
C GLY A 170 -4.23 -15.02 1.53
N PHE A 171 -5.01 -14.02 1.97
CA PHE A 171 -5.87 -14.05 3.16
C PHE A 171 -5.37 -14.91 4.33
N ASP A 172 -4.80 -14.27 5.37
CA ASP A 172 -4.71 -14.82 6.73
C ASP A 172 -6.13 -15.13 7.25
N THR A 173 -6.67 -16.28 6.85
CA THR A 173 -7.46 -17.15 7.71
C THR A 173 -6.47 -17.92 8.55
N ASP A 174 -6.68 -18.01 9.87
CA ASP A 174 -5.89 -18.84 10.79
C ASP A 174 -5.71 -20.26 10.22
N GLU A 175 -4.64 -20.52 9.47
CA GLU A 175 -4.37 -21.82 8.85
C GLU A 175 -3.42 -22.61 9.77
N PRO A 176 -3.83 -23.79 10.26
CA PRO A 176 -3.01 -24.64 11.13
C PRO A 176 -1.73 -25.10 10.39
N PRO A 177 -0.69 -25.59 11.12
CA PRO A 177 0.59 -25.97 10.54
C PRO A 177 0.42 -26.84 9.28
N GLU A 178 1.20 -26.55 8.24
CA GLU A 178 1.19 -27.25 6.94
C GLU A 178 1.19 -28.78 7.15
N ASP A 179 0.00 -29.37 7.05
CA ASP A 179 -0.17 -30.80 6.90
C ASP A 179 0.47 -31.20 5.56
N GLU A 180 1.04 -32.41 5.51
CA GLU A 180 1.56 -33.01 4.27
C GLU A 180 0.58 -32.77 3.10
N PRO A 181 1.06 -32.46 1.87
CA PRO A 181 0.19 -32.10 0.76
C PRO A 181 -0.91 -33.14 0.62
N VAL A 182 -2.13 -32.76 1.01
CA VAL A 182 -3.27 -33.67 1.02
C VAL A 182 -3.44 -34.13 -0.42
N PRO A 183 -3.34 -35.45 -0.70
CA PRO A 183 -3.47 -35.94 -2.06
C PRO A 183 -4.83 -35.51 -2.60
N VAL A 184 -4.83 -34.80 -3.73
CA VAL A 184 -6.04 -34.33 -4.40
C VAL A 184 -6.96 -35.54 -4.62
N PRO A 185 -8.17 -35.56 -4.00
CA PRO A 185 -9.08 -36.69 -4.13
C PRO A 185 -9.43 -36.93 -5.60
N PRO A 186 -9.54 -38.18 -6.08
CA PRO A 186 -9.90 -38.43 -7.47
C PRO A 186 -11.33 -37.93 -7.74
N LEU A 187 -11.53 -37.30 -8.90
CA LEU A 187 -12.82 -36.79 -9.35
C LEU A 187 -13.32 -37.64 -10.53
N HIS A 188 -14.48 -38.28 -10.35
CA HIS A 188 -15.04 -39.20 -11.35
C HIS A 188 -16.34 -38.71 -11.97
N ARG A 189 -17.21 -38.06 -11.20
CA ARG A 189 -18.48 -37.51 -11.67
C ARG A 189 -18.58 -36.06 -11.26
N VAL A 190 -18.88 -35.19 -12.21
CA VAL A 190 -18.88 -33.74 -12.04
C VAL A 190 -20.24 -33.13 -12.37
N ARG A 191 -20.57 -32.08 -11.64
CA ARG A 191 -21.72 -31.23 -11.89
C ARG A 191 -21.25 -29.77 -11.92
N LEU A 192 -21.63 -29.05 -12.97
CA LEU A 192 -21.42 -27.61 -13.04
C LEU A 192 -22.60 -26.90 -12.41
N GLU A 193 -22.36 -26.12 -11.37
CA GLU A 193 -23.40 -25.46 -10.57
C GLU A 193 -22.83 -24.13 -10.03
N PRO A 194 -23.27 -22.96 -10.53
CA PRO A 194 -22.75 -21.69 -10.04
C PRO A 194 -23.22 -21.47 -8.60
N GLY A 195 -22.45 -20.72 -7.81
CA GLY A 195 -22.84 -20.45 -6.43
C GLY A 195 -21.97 -19.43 -5.72
N TRP A 196 -22.56 -18.75 -4.74
CA TRP A 196 -21.83 -17.77 -3.93
C TRP A 196 -20.88 -18.47 -2.96
N GLY A 197 -19.61 -18.07 -2.97
CA GLY A 197 -18.62 -18.50 -1.97
C GLY A 197 -18.20 -19.97 -2.05
N ARG A 198 -18.46 -20.64 -3.18
CA ARG A 198 -18.02 -22.01 -3.48
C ARG A 198 -17.54 -22.10 -4.93
N TYR A 199 -16.76 -23.12 -5.27
CA TYR A 199 -16.38 -23.34 -6.67
C TYR A 199 -17.55 -23.92 -7.49
N ALA A 200 -17.65 -23.49 -8.75
CA ALA A 200 -18.69 -23.97 -9.66
C ALA A 200 -18.59 -25.45 -10.06
N LEU A 201 -17.41 -26.07 -9.89
CA LEU A 201 -17.20 -27.48 -10.20
C LEU A 201 -17.49 -28.31 -8.95
N VAL A 202 -18.58 -29.08 -8.98
CA VAL A 202 -19.03 -29.91 -7.86
C VAL A 202 -18.79 -31.39 -8.18
N ASP A 203 -18.25 -32.12 -7.21
CA ASP A 203 -18.23 -33.58 -7.25
C ASP A 203 -19.66 -34.11 -7.07
N ALA A 204 -20.17 -34.78 -8.09
CA ALA A 204 -21.56 -35.26 -8.10
C ALA A 204 -21.80 -36.41 -7.10
N ASP A 205 -20.75 -37.09 -6.64
CA ASP A 205 -20.85 -38.21 -5.70
C ASP A 205 -20.80 -37.73 -4.23
N SER A 206 -19.91 -36.79 -3.90
CA SER A 206 -19.78 -36.24 -2.54
C SER A 206 -20.62 -34.97 -2.30
N GLY A 207 -20.96 -34.24 -3.36
CA GLY A 207 -21.63 -32.94 -3.26
C GLY A 207 -20.71 -31.79 -2.85
N GLU A 208 -19.41 -32.05 -2.69
CA GLU A 208 -18.41 -31.03 -2.35
C GLU A 208 -17.96 -30.29 -3.62
N ASP A 209 -17.71 -28.99 -3.47
CA ASP A 209 -17.07 -28.20 -4.52
C ASP A 209 -15.57 -28.51 -4.61
N ARG A 210 -15.05 -28.35 -5.82
CA ARG A 210 -13.69 -28.73 -6.20
C ARG A 210 -13.07 -27.60 -7.00
N VAL A 211 -11.80 -27.32 -6.72
CA VAL A 211 -11.02 -26.33 -7.47
C VAL A 211 -10.81 -26.83 -8.91
N PRO A 212 -11.32 -26.16 -9.96
CA PRO A 212 -11.18 -26.62 -11.35
C PRO A 212 -9.73 -26.85 -11.78
N ASP A 213 -8.82 -26.01 -11.30
CA ASP A 213 -7.38 -25.99 -11.60
C ASP A 213 -6.66 -27.31 -11.28
N HIS A 214 -7.19 -28.09 -10.34
CA HIS A 214 -6.59 -29.37 -9.95
C HIS A 214 -6.96 -30.52 -10.90
N TYR A 215 -8.05 -30.40 -11.67
CA TYR A 215 -8.62 -31.50 -12.43
C TYR A 215 -8.70 -31.24 -13.94
N LEU A 216 -8.62 -29.97 -14.34
CA LEU A 216 -8.93 -29.54 -15.71
C LEU A 216 -7.75 -28.81 -16.36
N PRO A 217 -7.68 -28.79 -17.70
CA PRO A 217 -6.77 -27.90 -18.42
C PRO A 217 -7.01 -26.44 -18.02
N VAL A 218 -5.93 -25.67 -17.94
CA VAL A 218 -5.92 -24.26 -17.49
C VAL A 218 -6.98 -23.43 -18.23
N ASP A 219 -7.07 -23.56 -19.56
CA ASP A 219 -8.03 -22.79 -20.36
C ASP A 219 -9.50 -23.07 -19.98
N LEU A 220 -9.82 -24.31 -19.61
CA LEU A 220 -11.17 -24.70 -19.19
C LEU A 220 -11.45 -24.28 -17.75
N ALA A 221 -10.46 -24.41 -16.86
CA ALA A 221 -10.55 -23.92 -15.49
C ALA A 221 -10.81 -22.39 -15.46
N ASP A 222 -10.04 -21.61 -16.23
CA ASP A 222 -10.22 -20.16 -16.36
C ASP A 222 -11.58 -19.77 -16.96
N ARG A 223 -12.13 -20.60 -17.85
CA ARG A 223 -13.48 -20.40 -18.40
C ARG A 223 -14.56 -20.67 -17.36
N ILE A 224 -14.41 -21.73 -16.56
CA ILE A 224 -15.31 -22.04 -15.45
C ILE A 224 -15.30 -20.90 -14.43
N HIS A 225 -14.12 -20.40 -14.05
CA HIS A 225 -14.00 -19.26 -13.14
C HIS A 225 -14.68 -18.01 -13.69
N ARG A 226 -14.43 -17.65 -14.96
CA ARG A 226 -15.08 -16.47 -15.57
C ARG A 226 -16.59 -16.61 -15.65
N TRP A 227 -17.07 -17.81 -16.00
CA TRP A 227 -18.49 -18.11 -16.03
C TRP A 227 -19.10 -17.95 -14.64
N ASP A 228 -18.47 -18.51 -13.60
CA ASP A 228 -18.94 -18.39 -12.21
C ASP A 228 -18.88 -16.94 -11.69
N TYR A 229 -17.83 -16.17 -12.03
CA TYR A 229 -17.76 -14.75 -11.66
C TYR A 229 -18.81 -13.87 -12.34
N SER A 230 -19.32 -14.28 -13.51
CA SER A 230 -20.43 -13.58 -14.16
C SER A 230 -21.79 -13.87 -13.50
N PHE A 231 -21.84 -14.84 -12.59
CA PHE A 231 -23.01 -15.13 -11.76
C PHE A 231 -22.99 -14.29 -10.48
N GLY A 232 -23.86 -13.27 -10.41
CA GLY A 232 -24.07 -12.50 -9.19
C GLY A 232 -25.07 -13.18 -8.24
N ALA A 233 -24.75 -13.28 -6.97
CA ALA A 233 -25.68 -13.67 -5.90
C ALA A 233 -25.52 -12.68 -4.73
N HIS A 234 -26.60 -12.39 -4.01
CA HIS A 234 -26.60 -11.40 -2.92
C HIS A 234 -26.77 -12.09 -1.56
N ASP A 235 -26.03 -11.63 -0.56
CA ASP A 235 -25.86 -12.31 0.73
C ASP A 235 -26.87 -11.87 1.83
N GLU A 236 -27.75 -10.91 1.53
CA GLU A 236 -28.54 -10.26 2.59
C GLU A 236 -29.66 -11.11 3.19
N THR A 237 -30.13 -12.17 2.51
CA THR A 237 -31.35 -12.90 2.92
C THR A 237 -31.18 -14.41 3.17
N ARG A 238 -29.97 -14.96 3.07
CA ARG A 238 -29.71 -16.43 3.13
C ARG A 238 -30.44 -17.26 2.06
N THR A 239 -31.05 -16.62 1.06
CA THR A 239 -31.64 -17.28 -0.11
C THR A 239 -30.75 -17.02 -1.31
N ILE A 240 -30.23 -18.07 -1.93
CA ILE A 240 -29.39 -17.95 -3.13
C ILE A 240 -30.32 -17.73 -4.32
N TYR A 241 -30.31 -16.52 -4.88
CA TYR A 241 -30.94 -16.23 -6.16
C TYR A 241 -29.88 -15.84 -7.19
N ALA A 242 -30.12 -16.25 -8.43
CA ALA A 242 -29.29 -15.86 -9.57
C ALA A 242 -29.62 -14.42 -9.99
N MET A 243 -28.62 -13.55 -10.10
CA MET A 243 -28.81 -12.16 -10.55
C MET A 243 -28.27 -11.95 -11.96
N PHE A 244 -29.15 -11.56 -12.89
CA PHE A 244 -28.77 -11.17 -14.25
C PHE A 244 -29.24 -9.74 -14.55
N GLU A 245 -28.52 -9.01 -15.39
CA GLU A 245 -28.92 -7.65 -15.79
C GLU A 245 -30.21 -7.66 -16.62
N ASP A 246 -30.34 -8.63 -17.53
CA ASP A 246 -31.51 -8.83 -18.36
C ASP A 246 -31.63 -10.32 -18.79
N ALA A 247 -32.70 -10.65 -19.54
CA ALA A 247 -32.93 -11.99 -20.05
C ALA A 247 -31.92 -12.43 -21.13
N ALA A 248 -31.28 -11.48 -21.83
CA ALA A 248 -30.28 -11.79 -22.84
C ALA A 248 -28.94 -12.19 -22.19
N HIS A 249 -28.57 -11.54 -21.09
CA HIS A 249 -27.45 -11.88 -20.23
C HIS A 249 -27.66 -13.27 -19.63
N GLU A 250 -28.83 -13.57 -19.06
CA GLU A 250 -29.14 -14.92 -18.57
C GLU A 250 -28.97 -15.97 -19.69
N ALA A 251 -29.54 -15.73 -20.88
CA ALA A 251 -29.46 -16.66 -21.98
C ALA A 251 -28.02 -16.88 -22.47
N ALA A 252 -27.19 -15.84 -22.47
CA ALA A 252 -25.76 -15.94 -22.81
C ALA A 252 -24.99 -16.75 -21.76
N HIS A 253 -25.24 -16.50 -20.47
CA HIS A 253 -24.63 -17.22 -19.36
C HIS A 253 -25.00 -18.70 -19.37
N ARG A 254 -26.28 -19.03 -19.60
CA ARG A 254 -26.75 -20.42 -19.74
C ARG A 254 -26.07 -21.14 -20.89
N ARG A 255 -25.95 -20.49 -22.05
CA ARG A 255 -25.28 -21.06 -23.22
C ARG A 255 -23.80 -21.35 -22.98
N GLU A 256 -23.08 -20.46 -22.28
CA GLU A 256 -21.68 -20.73 -21.92
C GLU A 256 -21.57 -21.91 -20.95
N GLY A 257 -22.45 -21.99 -19.95
CA GLY A 257 -22.47 -23.12 -19.02
C GLY A 257 -22.74 -24.46 -19.73
N GLU A 258 -23.65 -24.48 -20.72
CA GLU A 258 -23.89 -25.65 -21.56
C GLU A 258 -22.67 -26.03 -22.40
N ALA A 259 -21.94 -25.05 -22.93
CA ALA A 259 -20.71 -25.27 -23.69
C ALA A 259 -19.59 -25.86 -22.81
N ILE A 260 -19.44 -25.34 -21.58
CA ILE A 260 -18.51 -25.87 -20.58
C ILE A 260 -18.87 -27.32 -20.24
N VAL A 261 -20.16 -27.63 -20.02
CA VAL A 261 -20.59 -29.00 -19.70
C VAL A 261 -20.36 -29.95 -20.87
N ALA A 262 -20.53 -29.51 -22.11
CA ALA A 262 -20.19 -30.31 -23.29
C ALA A 262 -18.70 -30.68 -23.30
N GLU A 263 -17.82 -29.76 -22.89
CA GLU A 263 -16.38 -30.00 -22.78
C GLU A 263 -16.04 -30.94 -21.60
N LEU A 264 -16.68 -30.74 -20.44
CA LEU A 264 -16.55 -31.65 -19.29
C LEU A 264 -16.97 -33.08 -19.64
N LYS A 265 -18.00 -33.27 -20.47
CA LYS A 265 -18.42 -34.59 -20.97
C LYS A 265 -17.36 -35.26 -21.83
N THR A 266 -16.50 -34.50 -22.51
CA THR A 266 -15.38 -35.08 -23.27
C THR A 266 -14.25 -35.58 -22.37
N ILE A 267 -14.09 -34.98 -21.18
CA ILE A 267 -13.03 -35.30 -20.21
C ILE A 267 -13.48 -36.44 -19.28
N PHE A 268 -14.65 -36.31 -18.66
CA PHE A 268 -15.15 -37.26 -17.65
C PHE A 268 -16.05 -38.35 -18.23
N GLY A 269 -16.56 -38.17 -19.45
CA GLY A 269 -17.54 -39.03 -20.10
C GLY A 269 -18.97 -38.46 -20.02
N THR A 270 -19.79 -38.80 -21.01
CA THR A 270 -21.14 -38.24 -21.20
C THR A 270 -22.07 -38.43 -20.00
N ASP A 271 -21.95 -39.57 -19.30
CA ASP A 271 -22.78 -39.93 -18.15
C ASP A 271 -22.24 -39.40 -16.82
N ASN A 272 -21.01 -38.85 -16.85
CA ASN A 272 -20.27 -38.42 -15.67
C ASN A 272 -20.16 -36.90 -15.54
N ALA A 273 -20.69 -36.12 -16.50
CA ALA A 273 -20.73 -34.66 -16.42
C ALA A 273 -22.15 -34.14 -16.63
N SER A 274 -22.61 -33.27 -15.74
CA SER A 274 -23.98 -32.75 -15.70
C SER A 274 -24.03 -31.25 -15.39
N GLY A 275 -25.16 -30.61 -15.68
CA GLY A 275 -25.38 -29.16 -15.52
C GLY A 275 -25.53 -28.42 -16.86
N PRO A 276 -25.44 -27.08 -16.87
CA PRO A 276 -25.32 -26.21 -15.69
C PRO A 276 -26.62 -26.26 -14.87
N VAL A 277 -26.51 -26.45 -13.55
CA VAL A 277 -27.65 -26.44 -12.63
C VAL A 277 -27.75 -25.08 -11.97
N TYR A 278 -28.91 -24.42 -12.06
CA TYR A 278 -29.15 -23.11 -11.46
C TYR A 278 -30.06 -23.22 -10.24
N PRO A 279 -30.01 -22.26 -9.30
CA PRO A 279 -31.03 -22.13 -8.25
C PRO A 279 -32.43 -21.99 -8.85
N ALA A 280 -33.44 -22.42 -8.10
CA ALA A 280 -34.83 -22.37 -8.53
C ALA A 280 -35.36 -20.93 -8.71
N GLU A 281 -34.76 -19.96 -8.00
CA GLU A 281 -35.14 -18.55 -8.05
C GLU A 281 -34.09 -17.74 -8.83
N VAL A 282 -34.56 -17.03 -9.86
CA VAL A 282 -33.76 -16.13 -10.71
C VAL A 282 -34.37 -14.74 -10.66
N VAL A 283 -33.55 -13.72 -10.41
CA VAL A 283 -33.96 -12.32 -10.30
C VAL A 283 -33.20 -11.50 -11.35
N HIS A 284 -33.91 -10.62 -12.05
CA HIS A 284 -33.31 -9.66 -12.99
C HIS A 284 -33.17 -8.30 -12.31
N VAL A 285 -31.96 -7.75 -12.29
CA VAL A 285 -31.64 -6.46 -11.65
C VAL A 285 -31.05 -5.54 -12.73
N GLY A 286 -31.91 -5.12 -13.65
CA GLY A 286 -31.57 -4.19 -14.73
C GLY A 286 -31.92 -2.74 -14.36
N PRO A 287 -31.47 -1.75 -15.15
CA PRO A 287 -31.76 -0.33 -14.91
C PRO A 287 -33.25 0.05 -14.97
N ASP A 288 -34.12 -0.83 -15.49
CA ASP A 288 -35.57 -0.63 -15.62
C ASP A 288 -36.41 -1.50 -14.65
N THR A 289 -35.78 -2.23 -13.74
CA THR A 289 -36.50 -3.00 -12.71
C THR A 289 -36.52 -2.21 -11.42
N ASP A 290 -37.69 -1.65 -11.07
CA ASP A 290 -37.97 -1.14 -9.73
C ASP A 290 -37.56 -2.23 -8.73
N ALA A 291 -36.48 -1.97 -7.99
CA ALA A 291 -36.02 -2.80 -6.89
C ALA A 291 -37.02 -2.69 -5.73
N GLY A 292 -38.21 -3.25 -5.91
CA GLY A 292 -39.10 -3.65 -4.83
C GLY A 292 -38.53 -4.91 -4.22
N ALA A 293 -37.69 -4.75 -3.20
CA ALA A 293 -37.35 -5.84 -2.29
C ALA A 293 -38.66 -6.45 -1.73
N PRO A 294 -38.84 -7.78 -1.75
CA PRO A 294 -39.86 -8.44 -0.95
C PRO A 294 -39.59 -8.29 0.56
#